data_AF-A0A534DFS3-F1
#
_entry.id   AF-A0A534DFS3-F1
#
_cell.length_a   1.000
_cell.length_b   1.000
_cell.length_c   1.000
_cell.angle_alpha   90.00
_cell.angle_beta   90.00
_cell.angle_gamma   90.00
#
_symmetry.space_group_name_H-M   'P 1'
#
loop_
_entity.id
_entity.type
_entity.pdbx_description
1 polymer ?
#
loop_
_entity_poly.entity_id
_entity_poly.type
_entity_poly.pdbx_seq_one_letter_code
_entity_poly.pdbx_strand_id
1 'polypeptide(L)'
;EDMQPFAYQVKSTAVHSLGAIEGVRRGVFSPDVTTPPETFAALKTRIENTLAALEALMPTEVDAFVGRDMRFVSGDRRLDFTAENFLLSFSQPNFYFHAATTYDILRWKGVPIGKRNFMGKLRIKK
;
A
#
# COMPACT_ATOMS: atom_id res chain seq x y z
N GLU A 1 2.70 -11.41 -20.70
CA GLU A 1 3.16 -11.67 -19.32
C GLU A 1 4.04 -10.51 -18.87
N ASP A 2 3.42 -9.42 -18.44
CA ASP A 2 4.08 -8.18 -18.00
C ASP A 2 3.63 -7.74 -16.58
N MET A 3 2.68 -8.48 -15.98
CA MET A 3 2.24 -8.28 -14.60
C MET A 3 3.14 -9.02 -13.60
N GLN A 4 3.49 -8.32 -12.51
CA GLN A 4 4.30 -8.86 -11.41
C GLN A 4 3.57 -9.97 -10.63
N PRO A 5 4.30 -10.94 -10.04
CA PRO A 5 3.71 -12.12 -9.40
C PRO A 5 3.00 -11.83 -8.08
N PHE A 6 2.23 -12.80 -7.58
CA PHE A 6 1.44 -12.72 -6.34
C PHE A 6 2.18 -12.07 -5.16
N ALA A 7 3.40 -12.54 -4.86
CA ALA A 7 4.19 -12.03 -3.74
C ALA A 7 4.52 -10.54 -3.90
N TYR A 8 4.80 -10.08 -5.12
CA TYR A 8 5.01 -8.66 -5.40
C TYR A 8 3.74 -7.84 -5.14
N GLN A 9 2.59 -8.32 -5.60
CA GLN A 9 1.31 -7.64 -5.38
C GLN A 9 1.03 -7.47 -3.88
N VAL A 10 1.22 -8.55 -3.09
CA VAL A 10 1.07 -8.50 -1.63
C VAL A 10 2.07 -7.52 -1.01
N LYS A 11 3.35 -7.60 -1.37
CA LYS A 11 4.40 -6.69 -0.89
C LYS A 11 4.02 -5.23 -1.14
N SER A 12 3.52 -4.92 -2.34
CA SER A 12 3.23 -3.56 -2.76
C SER A 12 2.03 -2.94 -2.03
N THR A 13 1.12 -3.74 -1.47
CA THR A 13 0.09 -3.20 -0.56
C THR A 13 0.70 -2.59 0.71
N ALA A 14 1.75 -3.21 1.27
CA ALA A 14 2.49 -2.64 2.41
C ALA A 14 3.30 -1.38 1.99
N VAL A 15 3.87 -1.39 0.80
CA VAL A 15 4.63 -0.25 0.24
C VAL A 15 3.74 0.97 0.05
N HIS A 16 2.53 0.80 -0.49
CA HIS A 16 1.58 1.89 -0.72
C HIS A 16 0.66 2.20 0.46
N SER A 17 0.90 1.59 1.63
CA SER A 17 0.25 1.93 2.90
C SER A 17 1.27 2.51 3.88
N LEU A 18 1.91 1.67 4.70
CA LEU A 18 2.95 2.12 5.64
C LEU A 18 4.11 2.79 4.92
N GLY A 19 4.60 2.21 3.81
CA GLY A 19 5.70 2.80 3.05
C GLY A 19 5.40 4.20 2.52
N ALA A 20 4.14 4.49 2.18
CA ALA A 20 3.69 5.80 1.74
C ALA A 20 3.69 6.82 2.88
N ILE A 21 3.24 6.42 4.08
CA ILE A 21 3.32 7.24 5.30
C ILE A 21 4.77 7.55 5.64
N GLU A 22 5.66 6.54 5.62
CA GLU A 22 7.09 6.73 5.84
C GLU A 22 7.72 7.65 4.79
N GLY A 23 7.27 7.54 3.53
CA GLY A 23 7.68 8.42 2.44
C GLY A 23 7.34 9.89 2.73
N VAL A 24 6.10 10.17 3.13
CA VAL A 24 5.65 11.50 3.55
C VAL A 24 6.45 11.99 4.75
N ARG A 25 6.68 11.13 5.75
CA ARG A 25 7.49 11.51 6.92
C ARG A 25 8.87 12.02 6.51
N ARG A 26 9.51 11.37 5.53
CA ARG A 26 10.80 11.76 4.94
C ARG A 26 10.71 12.88 3.90
N GLY A 27 9.53 13.20 3.38
CA GLY A 27 9.34 14.10 2.22
C GLY A 27 9.75 13.51 0.87
N VAL A 28 10.05 12.20 0.81
CA VAL A 28 10.48 11.53 -0.43
C VAL A 28 10.08 10.06 -0.47
N PHE A 29 9.61 9.62 -1.65
CA PHE A 29 9.26 8.24 -1.95
C PHE A 29 9.86 7.80 -3.29
N SER A 30 10.31 6.56 -3.36
CA SER A 30 10.82 5.93 -4.58
C SER A 30 10.28 4.51 -4.70
N PRO A 31 10.28 3.91 -5.90
CA PRO A 31 9.89 2.51 -6.06
C PRO A 31 10.65 1.58 -5.11
N ASP A 32 9.92 0.69 -4.43
CA ASP A 32 10.51 -0.34 -3.59
C ASP A 32 10.99 -1.51 -4.45
N VAL A 33 12.31 -1.59 -4.66
CA VAL A 33 12.98 -2.65 -5.42
C VAL A 33 13.35 -3.88 -4.58
N THR A 34 12.99 -3.92 -3.30
CA THR A 34 13.26 -5.09 -2.47
C THR A 34 12.53 -6.33 -3.00
N THR A 35 13.20 -7.47 -2.97
CA THR A 35 12.58 -8.74 -3.37
C THR A 35 11.39 -9.05 -2.46
N PRO A 36 10.23 -9.45 -3.01
CA PRO A 36 9.11 -9.89 -2.19
C PRO A 36 9.47 -11.12 -1.34
N PRO A 37 8.89 -11.28 -0.14
CA PRO A 37 9.06 -12.50 0.63
C PRO A 37 8.65 -13.75 -0.15
N GLU A 38 9.46 -14.81 -0.05
CA GLU A 38 9.29 -16.03 -0.86
C GLU A 38 8.22 -16.98 -0.30
N THR A 39 7.89 -16.86 0.98
CA THR A 39 6.95 -17.78 1.66
C THR A 39 5.67 -17.08 2.06
N PHE A 40 4.56 -17.82 2.05
CA PHE A 40 3.26 -17.33 2.54
C PHE A 40 3.32 -16.87 4.00
N ALA A 41 4.09 -17.56 4.85
CA ALA A 41 4.27 -17.16 6.25
C ALA A 41 4.95 -15.79 6.34
N ALA A 42 6.03 -15.57 5.59
CA ALA A 42 6.73 -14.29 5.57
C ALA A 42 5.89 -13.16 4.97
N LEU A 43 5.06 -13.46 3.96
CA LEU A 43 4.07 -12.50 3.43
C LEU A 43 3.05 -12.10 4.50
N LYS A 44 2.52 -13.06 5.27
CA LYS A 44 1.60 -12.77 6.39
C LYS A 44 2.28 -11.91 7.45
N THR A 45 3.48 -12.29 7.90
CA THR A 45 4.24 -11.51 8.88
C THR A 45 4.50 -10.08 8.39
N ARG A 46 4.77 -9.86 7.10
CA ARG A 46 4.91 -8.52 6.55
C ARG A 46 3.62 -7.71 6.68
N ILE A 47 2.46 -8.31 6.40
CA ILE A 47 1.17 -7.64 6.55
C ILE A 47 0.85 -7.37 8.03
N GLU A 48 1.10 -8.32 8.92
CA GLU A 48 0.91 -8.16 10.37
C GLU A 48 1.76 -7.01 10.93
N ASN A 49 3.04 -6.96 10.57
CA ASN A 49 3.92 -5.86 10.97
C ASN A 49 3.47 -4.51 10.40
N THR A 50 2.98 -4.51 9.15
CA THR A 50 2.45 -3.31 8.50
C THR A 50 1.22 -2.79 9.25
N LEU A 51 0.29 -3.68 9.61
CA LEU A 51 -0.91 -3.34 10.38
C LEU A 51 -0.55 -2.80 11.76
N ALA A 52 0.31 -3.49 12.50
CA ALA A 52 0.74 -3.06 13.83
C ALA A 52 1.39 -1.66 13.81
N ALA A 53 2.22 -1.37 12.81
CA ALA A 53 2.82 -0.05 12.64
C ALA A 53 1.79 1.04 12.30
N LEU A 54 0.81 0.74 11.44
CA LEU A 54 -0.27 1.67 11.11
C LEU A 54 -1.20 1.93 12.31
N GLU A 55 -1.47 0.91 13.13
CA GLU A 55 -2.27 1.03 14.35
C GLU A 55 -1.57 1.86 15.43
N ALA A 56 -0.23 1.91 15.42
CA ALA A 56 0.56 2.73 16.33
C ALA A 56 0.64 4.22 15.93
N LEU A 57 0.17 4.59 14.73
CA LEU A 57 0.19 5.98 14.29
C LEU A 57 -0.81 6.83 15.06
N MET A 58 -0.37 7.99 15.53
CA MET A 58 -1.26 8.95 16.16
C MET A 58 -1.99 9.78 15.10
N PRO A 59 -3.31 10.01 15.21
CA PRO A 59 -4.04 10.87 14.27
C PRO A 59 -3.39 12.25 14.09
N THR A 60 -2.93 12.85 15.19
CA THR A 60 -2.25 14.15 15.19
C THR A 60 -0.95 14.16 14.39
N GLU A 61 -0.25 13.02 14.29
CA GLU A 61 0.94 12.91 13.45
C GLU A 61 0.56 12.98 11.97
N VAL A 62 -0.46 12.23 11.57
CA VAL A 62 -0.94 12.19 10.19
C VAL A 62 -1.53 13.54 9.78
N ASP A 63 -2.30 14.17 10.66
CA ASP A 63 -2.88 15.50 10.43
C ASP A 63 -1.80 16.56 10.22
N ALA A 64 -0.68 16.46 10.92
CA ALA A 64 0.47 17.36 10.77
C ALA A 64 1.17 17.21 9.40
N PHE A 65 0.81 16.23 8.57
CA PHE A 65 1.37 16.09 7.24
C PHE A 65 0.74 16.97 6.18
N VAL A 66 -0.51 17.41 6.39
CA VAL A 66 -1.26 18.17 5.39
C VAL A 66 -0.48 19.42 4.96
N GLY A 67 -0.33 19.61 3.65
CA GLY A 67 0.37 20.73 3.03
C GLY A 67 1.90 20.62 3.03
N ARG A 68 2.51 19.59 3.64
CA ARG A 68 3.97 19.39 3.56
C ARG A 68 4.40 19.04 2.15
N ASP A 69 5.59 19.50 1.77
CA ASP A 69 6.22 19.10 0.52
C ASP A 69 6.54 17.60 0.50
N MET A 70 6.27 16.97 -0.64
CA MET A 70 6.49 15.56 -0.89
C MET A 70 6.95 15.34 -2.33
N ARG A 71 7.97 14.50 -2.53
CA ARG A 71 8.49 14.19 -3.88
C ARG A 71 8.52 12.70 -4.15
N PHE A 72 8.01 12.29 -5.30
CA PHE A 72 8.31 10.99 -5.89
C PHE A 72 9.57 11.07 -6.75
N VAL A 73 10.49 10.11 -6.59
CA VAL A 73 11.71 10.00 -7.39
C VAL A 73 11.88 8.59 -7.94
N SER A 74 12.14 8.48 -9.25
CA SER A 74 12.48 7.22 -9.91
C SER A 74 13.44 7.48 -11.07
N GLY A 75 14.74 7.23 -10.84
CA GLY A 75 15.78 7.67 -11.77
C GLY A 75 15.73 9.19 -11.93
N ASP A 76 15.68 9.66 -13.18
CA ASP A 76 15.58 11.10 -13.49
C ASP A 76 14.16 11.65 -13.33
N ARG A 77 13.15 10.78 -13.21
CA ARG A 77 11.77 11.22 -13.01
C ARG A 77 11.59 11.75 -11.60
N ARG A 78 11.14 13.00 -11.51
CA ARG A 78 10.75 13.68 -10.28
C ARG A 78 9.33 14.22 -10.42
N LEU A 79 8.48 13.97 -9.44
CA LEU A 79 7.14 14.52 -9.36
C LEU A 79 6.93 15.12 -7.97
N ASP A 80 6.57 16.39 -7.94
CA ASP A 80 6.31 17.12 -6.70
C ASP A 80 4.83 17.10 -6.36
N PHE A 81 4.55 16.93 -5.07
CA PHE A 81 3.22 16.84 -4.50
C PHE A 81 3.19 17.58 -3.16
N THR A 82 1.99 17.93 -2.71
CA THR A 82 1.75 18.01 -1.26
C THR A 82 1.55 16.59 -0.71
N ALA A 83 1.78 16.39 0.59
CA ALA A 83 1.64 15.09 1.24
C ALA A 83 0.29 14.42 0.97
N GLU A 84 -0.82 15.15 1.13
CA GLU A 84 -2.17 14.62 0.91
C GLU A 84 -2.43 14.28 -0.56
N ASN A 85 -1.90 15.05 -1.51
CA ASN A 85 -2.01 14.73 -2.93
C ASN A 85 -1.22 13.46 -3.26
N PHE A 86 -0.01 13.30 -2.72
CA PHE A 86 0.74 12.05 -2.88
C PHE A 86 -0.02 10.85 -2.28
N LEU A 87 -0.57 10.98 -1.07
CA LEU A 87 -1.28 9.88 -0.42
C LEU A 87 -2.57 9.50 -1.16
N LEU A 88 -3.39 10.49 -1.52
CA LEU A 88 -4.74 10.27 -2.06
C LEU A 88 -4.77 10.04 -3.57
N SER A 89 -3.86 10.67 -4.34
CA SER A 89 -3.88 10.57 -5.81
C SER A 89 -2.79 9.66 -6.39
N PHE A 90 -1.76 9.31 -5.62
CA PHE A 90 -0.70 8.39 -6.07
C PHE A 90 -0.72 7.08 -5.29
N SER A 91 -0.53 7.11 -3.98
CA SER A 91 -0.36 5.87 -3.20
C SER A 91 -1.66 5.10 -3.02
N GLN A 92 -2.78 5.76 -2.72
CA GLN A 92 -4.06 5.09 -2.53
C GLN A 92 -4.55 4.33 -3.80
N PRO A 93 -4.51 4.90 -5.02
CA PRO A 93 -4.82 4.14 -6.24
C PRO A 93 -3.89 2.93 -6.45
N ASN A 94 -2.58 3.09 -6.24
CA ASN A 94 -1.63 1.98 -6.34
C ASN A 94 -1.92 0.88 -5.30
N PHE A 95 -2.24 1.24 -4.06
CA PHE A 95 -2.66 0.29 -3.03
C PHE A 95 -3.83 -0.56 -3.49
N TYR A 96 -4.91 0.07 -3.97
CA TYR A 96 -6.09 -0.65 -4.42
C TYR A 96 -5.83 -1.51 -5.66
N PHE A 97 -5.00 -1.04 -6.59
CA PHE A 97 -4.58 -1.84 -7.75
C PHE A 97 -3.90 -3.14 -7.33
N HIS A 98 -2.92 -3.05 -6.43
CA HIS A 98 -2.18 -4.20 -5.92
C HIS A 98 -3.09 -5.13 -5.09
N ALA A 99 -3.96 -4.58 -4.24
CA ALA A 99 -4.90 -5.37 -3.45
C ALA A 99 -5.92 -6.12 -4.33
N ALA A 100 -6.46 -5.46 -5.36
CA ALA A 100 -7.38 -6.08 -6.31
C ALA A 100 -6.67 -7.18 -7.10
N THR A 101 -5.45 -6.93 -7.56
CA THR A 101 -4.66 -7.93 -8.28
C THR A 101 -4.34 -9.15 -7.40
N THR A 102 -3.97 -8.94 -6.12
CA THR A 102 -3.81 -10.04 -5.15
C THR A 102 -5.08 -10.86 -5.01
N TYR A 103 -6.23 -10.19 -4.86
CA TYR A 103 -7.55 -10.85 -4.79
C TYR A 103 -7.84 -11.66 -6.07
N ASP A 104 -7.60 -11.09 -7.24
CA ASP A 104 -7.89 -11.73 -8.53
C ASP A 104 -6.99 -12.95 -8.77
N ILE A 105 -5.70 -12.88 -8.41
CA ILE A 105 -4.80 -14.04 -8.50
C ILE A 105 -5.28 -15.18 -7.60
N LEU A 106 -5.67 -14.90 -6.35
CA LEU A 106 -6.20 -15.92 -5.45
C LEU A 106 -7.49 -16.53 -5.99
N ARG A 107 -8.39 -15.68 -6.50
CA ARG A 107 -9.65 -16.12 -7.08
C ARG A 107 -9.43 -17.00 -8.30
N TRP A 108 -8.52 -16.61 -9.19
CA TRP A 108 -8.13 -17.37 -10.38
C TRP A 108 -7.49 -18.72 -10.02
N LYS A 109 -6.75 -18.79 -8.91
CA LYS A 109 -6.20 -20.05 -8.35
C LYS A 109 -7.22 -20.92 -7.61
N GLY A 110 -8.51 -20.56 -7.63
CA GLY A 110 -9.59 -21.37 -7.06
C GLY A 110 -9.86 -21.15 -5.57
N VAL A 111 -9.25 -20.15 -4.95
CA VAL A 111 -9.55 -19.82 -3.54
C VAL A 111 -11.02 -19.35 -3.44
N PRO A 112 -11.81 -19.87 -2.48
CA PRO A 112 -13.24 -19.57 -2.36
C PRO A 112 -13.51 -18.20 -1.73
N ILE A 113 -12.93 -17.14 -2.28
CA ILE A 113 -13.16 -15.74 -1.91
C ILE A 113 -14.14 -15.07 -2.88
N GLY A 114 -14.82 -14.02 -2.42
CA GLY A 114 -15.73 -13.20 -3.22
C GLY A 114 -15.64 -11.73 -2.87
N LYS A 115 -16.47 -10.90 -3.52
CA LYS A 115 -16.49 -9.43 -3.34
C LYS A 115 -16.54 -8.99 -1.88
N ARG A 116 -17.25 -9.72 -1.01
CA ARG A 116 -17.34 -9.41 0.42
C ARG A 116 -15.99 -9.56 1.16
N ASN A 117 -15.12 -10.46 0.71
CA ASN A 117 -13.76 -10.59 1.26
C ASN A 117 -12.89 -9.38 0.91
N PHE A 118 -13.07 -8.80 -0.29
CA PHE A 118 -12.36 -7.60 -0.70
C PHE A 118 -12.91 -6.33 -0.03
N MET A 119 -14.25 -6.15 -0.03
CA MET A 119 -14.90 -4.96 0.51
C MET A 119 -14.82 -4.85 2.05
N GLY A 120 -14.65 -5.98 2.74
CA GLY A 120 -14.66 -6.01 4.21
C GLY A 120 -15.99 -5.59 4.83
N LYS A 121 -15.92 -5.07 6.06
CA LYS A 121 -17.09 -4.66 6.84
C LYS A 121 -17.57 -3.26 6.43
N LEU A 122 -18.80 -3.18 5.93
CA LEU A 122 -19.43 -1.90 5.60
C LEU A 122 -19.74 -1.08 6.86
N ARG A 123 -19.45 0.22 6.81
CA ARG A 123 -19.81 1.19 7.85
C ARG A 123 -21.23 1.70 7.63
N ILE A 124 -22.23 0.83 7.86
CA ILE A 124 -23.64 1.19 7.71
C ILE A 124 -24.12 2.02 8.90
N LYS A 125 -24.99 3.00 8.62
CA LYS A 125 -25.72 3.72 9.67
C LYS A 125 -26.66 2.73 10.35
N LYS A 126 -26.55 2.60 11.68
CA LYS A 126 -27.55 1.92 12.51
C LYS A 126 -28.59 2.93 12.95
#